data_AF-A0A3M1I3L5-F1
#
_entry.id   AF-A0A3M1I3L5-F1
#
_cell.length_a   1.000
_cell.length_b   1.000
_cell.length_c   1.000
_cell.angle_alpha   90.00
_cell.angle_beta   90.00
_cell.angle_gamma   90.00
#
_symmetry.space_group_name_H-M   'P 1'
#
loop_
_entity.id
_entity.type
_entity.pdbx_description
1 polymer ?
#
loop_
_entity_poly.entity_id
_entity_poly.type
_entity_poly.pdbx_seq_one_letter_code
_entity_poly.pdbx_strand_id
1 'polypeptide(L)'
;GFLYDRGWWEKQFRTRMVVDDRTMDSPTHKVDCYRNRVAVEIEWNNKDPFFDRDLNNFRLLFDLRAISVGVIITRCDDLQKIFNNLGRGQSFGASTTHMSKLLPRIRGGGGGGCPILVIGITKKLYEEAEGRDERGG
;
A
#
# COMPACT_ATOMS: atom_id res chain seq x y z
N GLY A 1 -16.37 -7.97 0.40
CA GLY A 1 -14.94 -8.05 0.03
C GLY A 1 -14.13 -8.29 1.29
N PHE A 2 -13.10 -9.14 1.28
CA PHE A 2 -12.53 -9.77 2.48
C PHE A 2 -12.33 -8.85 3.71
N LEU A 3 -11.72 -7.66 3.52
CA LEU A 3 -11.52 -6.69 4.59
C LEU A 3 -12.81 -5.93 4.95
N TYR A 4 -13.59 -5.51 3.97
CA TYR A 4 -14.89 -4.84 4.18
C TYR A 4 -15.85 -5.70 5.01
N ASP A 5 -15.91 -7.01 4.73
CA ASP A 5 -16.75 -7.96 5.46
C ASP A 5 -16.30 -8.12 6.93
N ARG A 6 -15.08 -7.65 7.24
CA ARG A 6 -14.50 -7.61 8.60
C ARG A 6 -14.54 -6.20 9.19
N GLY A 7 -15.36 -5.30 8.65
CA GLY A 7 -15.54 -3.96 9.20
C GLY A 7 -14.36 -3.02 8.96
N TRP A 8 -13.58 -3.23 7.90
CA TRP A 8 -12.67 -2.23 7.37
C TRP A 8 -13.40 -1.38 6.33
N TRP A 9 -13.00 -0.13 6.17
CA TRP A 9 -13.58 0.74 5.15
C TRP A 9 -12.57 1.74 4.62
N GLU A 10 -12.76 2.17 3.39
CA GLU A 10 -11.97 3.25 2.80
C GLU A 10 -12.26 4.58 3.52
N LYS A 11 -11.22 5.38 3.80
CA LYS A 11 -11.38 6.61 4.57
C LYS A 11 -10.57 7.78 4.02
N GLN A 12 -11.28 8.87 3.73
CA GLN A 12 -10.66 10.18 3.52
C GLN A 12 -10.61 10.93 4.85
N PHE A 13 -9.43 11.36 5.27
CA PHE A 13 -9.28 12.26 6.40
C PHE A 13 -9.29 13.70 5.90
N ARG A 14 -10.13 14.57 6.45
CA ARG A 14 -10.05 16.01 6.18
C ARG A 14 -9.21 16.63 7.27
N THR A 15 -8.04 17.15 6.93
CA THR A 15 -7.13 17.78 7.88
C THR A 15 -6.97 19.25 7.52
N ARG A 16 -6.88 20.09 8.55
CA ARG A 16 -6.68 21.53 8.43
C ARG A 16 -5.57 21.93 9.37
N MET A 17 -4.69 22.79 8.90
CA MET A 17 -3.69 23.46 9.73
C MET A 17 -4.20 24.87 10.01
N VAL A 18 -4.16 25.26 11.28
CA VAL A 18 -4.49 26.62 11.71
C VAL A 18 -3.21 27.24 12.26
N VAL A 19 -2.81 28.36 11.68
CA VAL A 19 -1.65 29.15 12.12
C VAL A 19 -2.14 30.58 12.30
N ASP A 20 -2.10 31.06 13.55
CA ASP A 20 -2.77 32.29 13.98
C ASP A 20 -4.25 32.28 13.53
N ASP A 21 -4.68 33.28 12.77
CA ASP A 21 -6.04 33.40 12.25
C ASP A 21 -6.22 32.78 10.84
N ARG A 22 -5.18 32.13 10.29
CA ARG A 22 -5.23 31.54 8.95
C ARG A 22 -5.44 30.04 9.02
N THR A 23 -6.46 29.57 8.31
CA THR A 23 -6.71 28.14 8.12
C THR A 23 -6.31 27.72 6.71
N MET A 24 -5.55 26.63 6.60
CA MET A 24 -5.18 26.02 5.33
C MET A 24 -5.58 24.55 5.33
N ASP A 25 -6.19 24.09 4.24
CA ASP A 25 -6.42 22.66 4.05
C ASP A 25 -5.09 21.95 3.81
N SER A 26 -4.86 20.89 4.58
CA SER A 26 -3.72 20.02 4.34
C SER A 26 -4.19 18.85 3.48
N PRO A 27 -3.64 18.68 2.26
CA PRO A 27 -4.06 17.59 1.39
C PRO A 27 -3.64 16.25 2.02
N THR A 28 -4.61 15.36 2.18
CA THR A 28 -4.35 13.96 2.52
C THR A 28 -4.84 13.08 1.38
N HIS A 29 -4.27 11.89 1.31
CA HIS A 29 -4.78 10.86 0.43
C HIS A 29 -5.76 9.97 1.16
N LYS A 30 -6.73 9.47 0.38
CA LYS A 30 -7.67 8.46 0.84
C LYS A 30 -6.89 7.20 1.18
N VAL A 31 -7.18 6.64 2.35
CA VAL A 31 -6.62 5.37 2.80
C VAL A 31 -7.53 4.26 2.28
N ASP A 32 -6.95 3.26 1.59
CA ASP A 32 -7.69 2.13 1.01
C ASP A 32 -8.54 1.38 2.04
N CYS A 33 -7.96 1.11 3.21
CA CYS A 33 -8.62 0.39 4.30
C CYS A 33 -8.23 0.98 5.67
N TYR A 34 -9.24 1.38 6.44
CA TYR A 34 -9.07 1.92 7.79
C TYR A 34 -9.96 1.18 8.78
N ARG A 35 -9.40 0.91 9.97
CA ARG A 35 -10.14 0.41 11.13
C ARG A 35 -9.37 0.68 12.42
N ASN A 36 -10.03 1.15 13.48
CA ASN A 36 -9.44 1.28 14.83
C ASN A 36 -8.04 1.93 14.85
N ARG A 37 -7.87 3.04 14.13
CA ARG A 37 -6.60 3.78 14.01
C ARG A 37 -5.48 3.02 13.26
N VAL A 38 -5.80 1.95 12.54
CA VAL A 38 -4.90 1.29 11.60
C VAL A 38 -5.27 1.74 10.20
N ALA A 39 -4.29 2.24 9.45
CA ALA A 39 -4.43 2.59 8.04
C ALA A 39 -3.65 1.59 7.19
N VAL A 40 -4.28 1.08 6.12
CA VAL A 40 -3.71 0.09 5.21
C VAL A 40 -3.79 0.64 3.79
N GLU A 41 -2.66 0.58 3.07
CA GLU A 41 -2.57 0.87 1.64
C GLU A 41 -2.16 -0.42 0.90
N ILE A 42 -2.84 -0.72 -0.20
CA ILE A 42 -2.61 -1.92 -1.01
C ILE A 42 -1.95 -1.50 -2.32
N GLU A 43 -0.63 -1.63 -2.38
CA GLU A 43 0.16 -1.16 -3.51
C GLU A 43 0.68 -2.33 -4.35
N TRP A 44 -0.03 -2.62 -5.46
CA TRP A 44 0.22 -3.82 -6.27
C TRP A 44 1.07 -3.57 -7.52
N ASN A 45 0.81 -2.49 -8.26
CA ASN A 45 1.43 -2.28 -9.57
C ASN A 45 1.50 -0.82 -10.05
N ASN A 46 1.24 0.14 -9.17
CA ASN A 46 1.21 1.53 -9.58
C ASN A 46 2.62 2.03 -9.93
N LYS A 47 2.74 3.00 -10.84
CA LYS A 47 4.02 3.65 -11.21
C LYS A 47 4.18 4.94 -10.40
N ASP A 48 5.38 5.20 -9.88
CA ASP A 48 5.78 6.35 -9.03
C ASP A 48 4.93 7.65 -9.19
N PRO A 49 4.64 8.42 -8.10
CA PRO A 49 5.25 8.34 -6.75
C PRO A 49 4.29 7.87 -5.64
N PHE A 50 3.88 6.60 -5.62
CA PHE A 50 2.88 6.12 -4.65
C PHE A 50 3.43 5.89 -3.24
N PHE A 51 4.60 5.26 -3.06
CA PHE A 51 5.12 5.03 -1.71
C PHE A 51 5.47 6.32 -0.95
N ASP A 52 6.02 7.33 -1.62
CA ASP A 52 6.33 8.60 -0.97
C ASP A 52 5.04 9.31 -0.50
N ARG A 53 3.98 9.22 -1.33
CA ARG A 53 2.65 9.72 -1.02
C ARG A 53 2.04 9.01 0.20
N ASP A 54 2.08 7.68 0.22
CA ASP A 54 1.48 6.88 1.29
C ASP A 54 2.23 7.05 2.61
N LEU A 55 3.57 7.01 2.57
CA LEU A 55 4.41 7.21 3.74
C LEU A 55 4.22 8.62 4.32
N ASN A 56 4.15 9.64 3.47
CA ASN A 56 3.86 11.00 3.92
C ASN A 56 2.45 11.14 4.51
N ASN A 57 1.46 10.46 3.92
CA ASN A 57 0.10 10.42 4.45
C ASN A 57 0.06 9.76 5.85
N PHE A 58 0.74 8.62 6.02
CA PHE A 58 0.85 7.96 7.31
C PHE A 58 1.56 8.81 8.36
N ARG A 59 2.65 9.48 8.00
CA ARG A 59 3.35 10.44 8.88
C ARG A 59 2.39 11.51 9.39
N LEU A 60 1.72 12.21 8.46
CA LEU A 60 0.78 13.28 8.81
C LEU A 60 -0.37 12.78 9.69
N LEU A 61 -1.00 11.67 9.33
CA LEU A 61 -2.11 11.11 10.10
C LEU A 61 -1.68 10.61 11.48
N PHE A 62 -0.43 10.14 11.62
CA PHE A 62 0.13 9.73 12.90
C PHE A 62 0.42 10.94 13.80
N ASP A 63 1.04 11.98 13.26
CA ASP A 63 1.32 13.23 13.98
C ASP A 63 0.04 13.87 14.51
N LEU A 64 -1.04 13.82 13.72
CA LEU A 64 -2.38 14.28 14.11
C LEU A 64 -3.13 13.30 15.03
N ARG A 65 -2.50 12.18 15.41
CA ARG A 65 -3.09 11.11 16.21
C ARG A 65 -4.39 10.56 15.61
N ALA A 66 -4.54 10.55 14.30
CA ALA A 66 -5.67 9.96 13.59
C ALA A 66 -5.46 8.45 13.35
N ILE A 67 -4.21 8.03 13.19
CA ILE A 67 -3.77 6.64 13.14
C ILE A 67 -2.74 6.36 14.24
N SER A 68 -2.45 5.08 14.48
CA SER A 68 -1.39 4.61 15.37
C SER A 68 -0.33 3.80 14.62
N VAL A 69 -0.67 3.24 13.46
CA VAL A 69 0.24 2.44 12.61
C VAL A 69 -0.24 2.51 11.16
N GLY A 70 0.71 2.62 10.23
CA GLY A 70 0.50 2.45 8.80
C GLY A 70 0.89 1.03 8.37
N VAL A 71 0.11 0.42 7.48
CA VAL A 71 0.39 -0.89 6.91
C VAL A 71 0.46 -0.76 5.39
N ILE A 72 1.51 -1.30 4.79
CA ILE A 72 1.62 -1.42 3.33
C ILE A 72 1.61 -2.88 2.95
N ILE A 73 0.67 -3.26 2.09
CA ILE A 73 0.65 -4.57 1.45
C ILE A 73 1.16 -4.38 0.03
N THR A 74 2.24 -5.06 -0.32
CA THR A 74 2.82 -5.00 -1.66
C THR A 74 3.45 -6.34 -2.06
N ARG A 75 4.00 -6.41 -3.26
CA ARG A 75 4.70 -7.60 -3.76
C ARG A 75 6.20 -7.56 -3.49
N CYS A 76 6.78 -8.73 -3.28
CA CYS A 76 8.23 -8.92 -3.29
C CYS A 76 8.78 -8.99 -4.73
N ASP A 77 10.07 -8.72 -4.88
CA ASP A 77 10.77 -8.72 -6.17
C ASP A 77 10.70 -10.07 -6.90
N ASP A 78 10.62 -11.17 -6.14
CA ASP A 78 10.64 -12.52 -6.68
C ASP A 78 9.36 -12.92 -7.44
N LEU A 79 8.26 -12.18 -7.27
CA LEU A 79 7.05 -12.31 -8.09
C LEU A 79 7.30 -11.91 -9.55
N GLN A 80 8.36 -11.14 -9.84
CA GLN A 80 8.68 -10.75 -11.21
C GLN A 80 8.87 -11.96 -12.12
N LYS A 81 9.39 -13.08 -11.59
CA LYS A 81 9.56 -14.32 -12.34
C LYS A 81 8.21 -14.89 -12.79
N ILE A 82 7.21 -14.88 -11.91
CA ILE A 82 5.85 -15.32 -12.23
C ILE A 82 5.26 -14.41 -13.31
N PHE A 83 5.37 -13.09 -13.15
CA PHE A 83 4.84 -12.16 -14.16
C PHE A 83 5.52 -12.29 -15.52
N ASN A 84 6.82 -12.55 -15.56
CA ASN A 84 7.53 -12.82 -16.81
C ASN A 84 6.99 -14.09 -17.49
N ASN A 85 6.81 -15.19 -16.74
CA ASN A 85 6.27 -16.44 -17.27
C ASN A 85 4.84 -16.29 -17.80
N LEU A 86 4.04 -15.42 -17.18
CA LEU A 86 2.69 -15.07 -17.63
C LEU A 86 2.64 -14.03 -18.77
N GLY A 87 3.79 -13.65 -19.34
CA GLY A 87 3.87 -12.64 -20.40
C GLY A 87 3.55 -11.20 -19.95
N ARG A 88 3.50 -10.95 -18.64
CA ARG A 88 3.09 -9.68 -18.01
C ARG A 88 4.25 -8.88 -17.41
N GLY A 89 5.48 -9.35 -17.58
CA GLY A 89 6.68 -8.77 -16.97
C GLY A 89 6.83 -7.26 -17.13
N GLN A 90 6.60 -6.73 -18.33
CA GLN A 90 6.71 -5.28 -18.61
C GLN A 90 5.69 -4.45 -17.82
N SER A 91 4.49 -4.99 -17.61
CA SER A 91 3.42 -4.29 -16.89
C SER A 91 3.69 -4.19 -15.40
N PHE A 92 4.49 -5.12 -14.88
CA PHE A 92 4.95 -5.17 -13.50
C PHE A 92 6.45 -4.88 -13.40
N GLY A 93 7.01 -4.10 -14.32
CA GLY A 93 8.46 -3.84 -14.36
C GLY A 93 8.98 -3.05 -13.16
N ALA A 94 10.29 -2.79 -13.15
CA ALA A 94 11.00 -2.13 -12.05
C ALA A 94 10.53 -0.69 -11.72
N SER A 95 9.73 -0.06 -12.58
CA SER A 95 9.15 1.27 -12.34
C SER A 95 7.86 1.23 -11.51
N THR A 96 7.36 0.04 -11.17
CA THR A 96 6.12 -0.14 -10.39
C THR A 96 6.42 -0.40 -8.91
N THR A 97 5.41 -0.34 -8.05
CA THR A 97 5.52 -0.63 -6.62
C THR A 97 5.93 -2.09 -6.34
N HIS A 98 6.98 -2.25 -5.54
CA HIS A 98 7.45 -3.53 -4.98
C HIS A 98 8.45 -3.29 -3.85
N MET A 99 8.80 -4.36 -3.12
CA MET A 99 9.57 -4.27 -1.88
C MET A 99 10.91 -3.51 -1.99
N SER A 100 11.74 -3.78 -3.00
CA SER A 100 13.03 -3.09 -3.14
C SER A 100 12.90 -1.58 -3.43
N LYS A 101 11.75 -1.10 -3.91
CA LYS A 101 11.46 0.35 -4.05
C LYS A 101 10.96 0.97 -2.75
N LEU A 102 10.28 0.19 -1.90
CA LEU A 102 9.73 0.66 -0.63
C LEU A 102 10.78 0.74 0.48
N LEU A 103 11.59 -0.31 0.65
CA LEU A 103 12.53 -0.40 1.78
C LEU A 103 13.51 0.76 1.89
N PRO A 104 14.12 1.27 0.80
CA PRO A 104 15.00 2.44 0.88
C PRO A 104 14.31 3.70 1.41
N ARG A 105 13.01 3.88 1.10
CA ARG A 105 12.23 5.04 1.56
C ARG A 105 11.91 4.96 3.04
N ILE A 106 11.52 3.77 3.52
CA ILE A 106 11.31 3.53 4.96
C ILE A 106 12.62 3.73 5.72
N ARG A 107 13.72 3.13 5.24
CA ARG A 107 15.05 3.26 5.86
C ARG A 107 15.57 4.70 5.83
N GLY A 108 15.21 5.45 4.78
CA GLY A 108 15.47 6.89 4.67
C GLY A 108 14.58 7.77 5.55
N GLY A 109 13.70 7.18 6.38
CA GLY A 109 12.86 7.93 7.32
C GLY A 109 11.53 8.42 6.76
N GLY A 110 11.07 7.90 5.61
CA GLY A 110 9.83 8.35 4.96
C GLY A 110 8.57 8.26 5.83
N GLY A 111 8.54 7.35 6.82
CA GLY A 111 7.45 7.25 7.79
C GLY A 111 7.43 8.34 8.87
N GLY A 112 8.50 9.12 9.02
CA GLY A 112 8.56 10.29 9.91
C GLY A 112 8.17 10.04 11.37
N GLY A 113 8.46 8.83 11.91
CA GLY A 113 8.11 8.44 13.28
C GLY A 113 6.82 7.62 13.40
N CYS A 114 6.00 7.56 12.36
CA CYS A 114 4.88 6.62 12.30
C CYS A 114 5.38 5.18 12.29
N PRO A 115 4.90 4.29 13.17
CA PRO A 115 5.17 2.86 13.06
C PRO A 115 4.62 2.32 11.74
N ILE A 116 5.47 1.66 10.95
CA ILE A 116 5.10 1.07 9.66
C ILE A 116 5.28 -0.46 9.70
N LEU A 117 4.22 -1.19 9.36
CA LEU A 117 4.27 -2.62 9.06
C LEU A 117 4.21 -2.82 7.55
N VAL A 118 5.08 -3.66 7.01
CA VAL A 118 5.08 -4.01 5.59
C VAL A 118 4.84 -5.50 5.41
N ILE A 119 3.86 -5.85 4.58
CA ILE A 119 3.55 -7.22 4.18
C ILE A 119 3.92 -7.38 2.71
N GLY A 120 4.94 -8.20 2.46
CA GLY A 120 5.40 -8.56 1.11
C GLY A 120 4.84 -9.90 0.66
N ILE A 121 4.00 -9.91 -0.37
CA ILE A 121 3.54 -11.15 -1.00
C ILE A 121 4.71 -11.74 -1.79
N THR A 122 5.04 -13.00 -1.51
CA THR A 122 6.16 -13.73 -2.13
C THR A 122 5.66 -14.83 -3.06
N LYS A 123 6.53 -15.31 -3.95
CA LYS A 123 6.18 -16.38 -4.89
C LYS A 123 5.80 -17.70 -4.20
N LYS A 124 6.14 -17.85 -2.90
CA LYS A 124 5.80 -19.05 -2.11
C LYS A 124 4.30 -19.22 -1.89
N LEU A 125 3.53 -18.15 -2.07
CA LEU A 125 2.07 -18.14 -1.95
C LEU A 125 1.38 -18.29 -3.31
N TYR A 126 2.15 -18.48 -4.39
CA TYR A 126 1.57 -18.68 -5.71
C TYR A 126 1.16 -20.14 -5.87
N GLU A 127 -0.12 -20.34 -6.12
CA GLU A 127 -0.71 -21.62 -6.50
C GLU A 127 -1.12 -21.52 -7.97
N GLU A 128 -0.62 -22.44 -8.80
CA GLU A 128 -1.13 -22.56 -10.17
C GLU A 128 -2.55 -23.10 -10.09
N ALA A 129 -3.49 -22.37 -10.69
CA ALA A 129 -4.82 -22.91 -10.88
C ALA A 129 -4.70 -24.12 -11.80
N GLU A 130 -5.04 -25.32 -11.31
CA GLU A 130 -5.19 -26.49 -12.18
C GLU A 130 -6.19 -26.12 -13.26
N GLY A 131 -5.77 -26.24 -14.51
CA GLY A 131 -6.65 -25.99 -15.65
C GLY A 131 -7.88 -26.87 -15.49
N ARG A 132 -9.08 -26.28 -15.60
CA ARG A 132 -10.26 -27.07 -15.89
C ARG A 132 -9.96 -27.80 -17.19
N ASP A 133 -9.74 -29.10 -17.10
CA ASP A 133 -9.57 -29.96 -18.26
C ASP A 133 -10.88 -29.86 -19.05
N GLU A 134 -10.88 -29.14 -20.18
CA GLU A 134 -12.01 -29.05 -21.11
C GLU A 134 -12.19 -30.37 -21.89
N ARG A 135 -11.93 -31.51 -21.24
CA ARG A 135 -12.10 -32.85 -21.78
C ARG A 135 -12.92 -33.69 -20.81
N GLY A 136 -14.23 -33.62 -20.97
CA GLY A 136 -15.15 -34.55 -20.31
C GLY A 136 -16.62 -34.31 -20.62
N GLY A 137 -17.10 -34.93 -21.70
CA GLY A 137 -18.50 -35.38 -21.85
C GLY A 137 -19.44 -34.45 -22.60
#